data_AF-A0A7X6NTZ0-F1
#
_entry.id   AF-A0A7X6NTZ0-F1
#
_cell.length_a   1.000
_cell.length_b   1.000
_cell.length_c   1.000
_cell.angle_alpha   90.00
_cell.angle_beta   90.00
_cell.angle_gamma   90.00
#
_symmetry.space_group_name_H-M   'P 1'
#
loop_
_entity.id
_entity.type
_entity.pdbx_description
1 polymer ?
#
loop_
_entity_poly.entity_id
_entity_poly.type
_entity_poly.pdbx_seq_one_letter_code
_entity_poly.pdbx_strand_id
1 'polypeptide(L)'
;MSSSSLFNAATHPSHEGPWQRAAAFAGLLGPDGRPSPTIFAEMTAMAVKFDAINLGQGFPDQDGPQEVLDAAKAAIDRGLNQYPPGRGEPDLLAAISEHQRRFYG
;
A
#
# COMPACT_ATOMS: atom_id res chain seq x y z
N MET A 1 47.65 7.33 -32.64
CA MET A 1 46.70 6.25 -33.00
C MET A 1 46.11 5.72 -31.71
N SER A 2 44.78 5.85 -31.63
CA SER A 2 43.80 5.52 -30.58
C SER A 2 44.23 5.18 -29.16
N SER A 3 43.79 6.10 -28.29
CA SER A 3 43.49 5.92 -26.87
C SER A 3 42.45 4.81 -26.66
N SER A 4 42.79 3.79 -25.87
CA SER A 4 41.84 2.80 -25.35
C SER A 4 41.03 3.43 -24.21
N SER A 5 39.83 3.93 -24.52
CA SER A 5 38.88 4.40 -23.50
C SER A 5 38.02 3.24 -23.05
N LEU A 6 38.08 2.99 -21.74
CA LEU A 6 37.38 1.99 -20.98
C LEU A 6 35.87 2.02 -21.24
N PHE A 7 35.30 0.85 -21.54
CA PHE A 7 33.88 0.58 -21.33
C PHE A 7 33.59 0.84 -19.85
N ASN A 8 32.91 1.93 -19.53
CA ASN A 8 32.33 2.14 -18.22
C ASN A 8 31.17 1.15 -18.10
N ALA A 9 31.46 -0.05 -17.59
CA ALA A 9 30.45 -1.01 -17.21
C ALA A 9 29.63 -0.37 -16.10
N ALA A 10 28.46 0.16 -16.45
CA ALA A 10 27.43 0.48 -15.49
C ALA A 10 27.20 -0.80 -14.68
N THR A 11 27.64 -0.78 -13.42
CA THR A 11 27.37 -1.83 -12.44
C THR A 11 25.86 -1.81 -12.19
N HIS A 12 25.12 -2.52 -13.04
CA HIS A 12 23.73 -2.83 -12.78
C HIS A 12 23.72 -3.75 -11.55
N PRO A 13 23.03 -3.38 -10.45
CA PRO A 13 22.87 -4.28 -9.34
C PRO A 13 22.24 -5.58 -9.86
N SER A 14 22.91 -6.71 -9.61
CA SER A 14 22.40 -8.03 -9.95
C SER A 14 21.08 -8.24 -9.22
N HIS A 15 19.94 -8.10 -9.91
CA HIS A 15 18.63 -8.38 -9.31
C HIS A 15 18.50 -9.90 -9.10
N GLU A 16 18.83 -10.37 -7.89
CA GLU A 16 19.10 -11.78 -7.57
C GLU A 16 17.88 -12.73 -7.62
N GLY A 17 16.67 -12.24 -7.93
CA GLY A 17 15.50 -13.10 -8.08
C GLY A 17 14.37 -12.52 -8.94
N PRO A 18 13.38 -13.36 -9.32
CA PRO A 18 12.28 -12.96 -10.20
C PRO A 18 11.46 -11.78 -9.68
N TRP A 19 11.25 -11.70 -8.35
CA TRP A 19 10.51 -10.61 -7.75
C TRP A 19 11.30 -9.30 -7.76
N GLN A 20 12.63 -9.33 -7.57
CA GLN A 20 13.47 -8.13 -7.62
C GLN A 20 13.47 -7.52 -9.03
N ARG A 21 13.47 -8.36 -10.08
CA ARG A 21 13.35 -7.87 -11.46
C ARG A 21 12.01 -7.19 -11.70
N ALA A 22 10.90 -7.83 -11.29
CA ALA A 22 9.57 -7.25 -11.42
C ALA A 22 9.46 -5.90 -10.67
N ALA A 23 10.00 -5.84 -9.44
CA ALA A 23 10.03 -4.61 -8.65
C ALA A 23 10.91 -3.51 -9.29
N ALA A 24 12.07 -3.86 -9.84
CA ALA A 24 12.92 -2.92 -10.57
C ALA A 24 12.21 -2.34 -11.80
N PHE A 25 11.55 -3.18 -12.60
CA PHE A 25 10.78 -2.72 -13.76
C PHE A 25 9.59 -1.84 -13.38
N ALA A 26 8.97 -2.09 -12.23
CA ALA A 26 7.89 -1.26 -11.70
C ALA A 26 8.40 0.04 -11.03
N GLY A 27 9.72 0.32 -11.03
CA GLY A 27 10.30 1.49 -10.38
C GLY A 27 10.26 1.44 -8.86
N LEU A 28 10.09 0.25 -8.27
CA LEU A 28 9.93 0.06 -6.83
C LEU A 28 11.25 -0.21 -6.11
N LEU A 29 12.38 -0.22 -6.81
CA LEU A 29 13.71 -0.39 -6.23
C LEU A 29 14.60 0.82 -6.52
N GLY A 30 15.29 1.30 -5.49
CA GLY A 30 16.34 2.30 -5.62
C GLY A 30 17.62 1.73 -6.24
N PRO A 31 18.61 2.58 -6.55
CA PRO A 31 19.89 2.17 -7.13
C PRO A 31 20.68 1.16 -6.27
N ASP A 32 20.41 1.12 -4.97
CA ASP A 32 21.00 0.22 -3.98
C ASP A 32 20.21 -1.10 -3.82
N GLY A 33 19.16 -1.31 -4.62
CA GLY A 33 18.30 -2.50 -4.58
C GLY A 33 17.29 -2.51 -3.44
N ARG A 34 17.18 -1.43 -2.65
CA ARG A 34 16.19 -1.33 -1.57
C ARG A 34 14.84 -0.81 -2.11
N PRO A 35 13.71 -1.16 -1.45
CA PRO A 35 12.41 -0.61 -1.82
C PRO A 35 12.41 0.92 -1.82
N SER A 36 11.95 1.51 -2.91
CA SER A 36 11.72 2.94 -3.05
C SER A 36 10.24 3.26 -2.81
N PRO A 37 9.90 4.46 -2.27
CA PRO A 37 8.52 4.93 -2.24
C PRO A 37 7.88 4.90 -3.62
N THR A 38 6.57 4.66 -3.65
CA THR A 38 5.80 4.78 -4.90
C THR A 38 5.55 6.24 -5.23
N ILE A 39 5.21 6.52 -6.49
CA ILE A 39 4.80 7.87 -6.91
C ILE A 39 3.64 8.43 -6.06
N PHE A 40 2.72 7.58 -5.58
CA PHE A 40 1.62 7.99 -4.71
C PHE A 40 2.12 8.50 -3.36
N ALA A 41 3.11 7.82 -2.77
CA ALA A 41 3.72 8.24 -1.52
C ALA A 41 4.50 9.55 -1.69
N GLU A 42 5.27 9.68 -2.76
CA GLU A 42 6.04 10.90 -3.05
C GLU A 42 5.13 12.10 -3.31
N MET A 43 4.10 11.95 -4.15
CA MET A 43 3.18 13.04 -4.48
C MET A 43 2.34 13.47 -3.27
N THR A 44 1.91 12.53 -2.44
CA THR A 44 1.20 12.85 -1.19
C THR A 44 2.08 13.67 -0.25
N ALA A 45 3.34 13.26 -0.05
CA ALA A 45 4.27 14.00 0.79
C ALA A 45 4.57 15.41 0.25
N MET A 46 4.69 15.55 -1.08
CA MET A 46 4.90 16.84 -1.74
C MET A 46 3.68 17.75 -1.62
N ALA A 47 2.47 17.22 -1.82
CA ALA A 47 1.25 17.99 -1.67
C ALA A 47 1.11 18.58 -0.26
N VAL A 48 1.40 17.77 0.78
CA VAL A 48 1.44 18.23 2.17
C VAL A 48 2.51 19.30 2.38
N LYS A 49 3.72 19.08 1.86
CA LYS A 49 4.85 20.00 2.04
C LYS A 49 4.60 21.38 1.42
N PHE A 50 3.88 21.44 0.31
CA PHE A 50 3.64 22.67 -0.45
C PHE A 50 2.22 23.21 -0.32
N ASP A 51 1.42 22.65 0.61
CA ASP A 51 0.01 23.01 0.81
C ASP A 51 -0.80 22.98 -0.51
N ALA A 52 -0.54 21.96 -1.33
CA ALA A 52 -1.18 21.78 -2.62
C ALA A 52 -2.38 20.83 -2.49
N ILE A 53 -3.42 21.06 -3.31
CA ILE A 53 -4.58 20.16 -3.40
C ILE A 53 -4.15 18.84 -4.03
N ASN A 54 -4.38 17.73 -3.34
CA ASN A 54 -4.00 16.38 -3.79
C ASN A 54 -5.17 15.64 -4.45
N LEU A 55 -5.34 15.81 -5.77
CA LEU A 55 -6.33 15.04 -6.55
C LEU A 55 -5.84 13.63 -6.93
N GLY A 56 -4.65 13.22 -6.49
CA GLY A 56 -4.07 11.90 -6.74
C GLY A 56 -4.23 10.92 -5.57
N GLN A 57 -4.79 11.35 -4.44
CA GLN A 57 -5.01 10.47 -3.29
C GLN A 57 -6.10 9.43 -3.57
N GLY A 58 -5.87 8.19 -3.12
CA GLY A 58 -6.80 7.08 -3.29
C GLY A 58 -7.76 6.86 -2.11
N PHE A 59 -7.81 7.79 -1.16
CA PHE A 59 -8.68 7.72 0.02
C PHE A 59 -9.59 8.95 0.11
N PRO A 60 -10.83 8.81 0.64
CA PRO A 60 -11.75 9.92 0.79
C PRO A 60 -11.28 10.89 1.88
N ASP A 61 -11.64 12.17 1.74
CA ASP A 61 -11.40 13.21 2.75
C ASP A 61 -12.41 13.19 3.91
N GLN A 62 -13.43 12.34 3.81
CA GLN A 62 -14.54 12.27 4.76
C GLN A 62 -14.44 11.00 5.59
N ASP A 63 -14.85 11.10 6.85
CA ASP A 63 -14.98 9.94 7.72
C ASP A 63 -16.04 8.95 7.22
N GLY A 64 -15.91 7.70 7.67
CA GLY A 64 -16.92 6.67 7.42
C GLY A 64 -18.23 6.91 8.20
N PRO A 65 -19.24 6.04 8.02
CA PRO A 65 -20.51 6.14 8.74
C PRO A 65 -20.31 6.14 10.26
N GLN A 66 -21.05 7.01 10.97
CA GLN A 66 -20.92 7.20 12.42
C GLN A 66 -21.16 5.89 13.18
N GLU A 67 -22.09 5.06 12.71
CA GLU A 67 -22.44 3.78 13.30
C GLU A 67 -21.26 2.80 13.28
N VAL A 68 -20.41 2.87 12.25
CA VAL A 68 -19.19 2.05 12.14
C VAL A 68 -18.14 2.51 13.15
N LEU A 69 -17.96 3.83 13.29
CA LEU A 69 -17.03 4.42 14.26
C LEU A 69 -17.44 4.06 15.70
N ASP A 70 -18.73 4.14 16.01
CA ASP A 70 -19.25 3.83 17.34
C ASP A 70 -19.15 2.34 17.67
N ALA A 71 -19.40 1.46 16.69
CA ALA A 71 -19.20 0.03 16.84
C ALA A 71 -17.72 -0.31 17.12
N ALA A 72 -16.79 0.33 16.42
CA ALA A 72 -15.35 0.14 16.65
C ALA A 72 -14.93 0.60 18.05
N LYS A 73 -15.39 1.78 18.49
CA LYS A 73 -15.15 2.28 19.86
C LYS A 73 -15.69 1.31 20.91
N ALA A 74 -16.94 0.87 20.77
CA ALA A 74 -17.56 -0.06 21.69
C ALA A 74 -16.82 -1.41 21.76
N ALA A 75 -16.27 -1.90 20.64
CA ALA A 75 -15.46 -3.12 20.63
C ALA A 75 -14.17 -2.96 21.44
N ILE A 76 -13.49 -1.81 21.31
CA ILE A 76 -12.29 -1.48 22.08
C ILE A 76 -12.62 -1.40 23.57
N ASP A 77 -13.69 -0.69 23.95
CA ASP A 77 -14.14 -0.52 25.34
C ASP A 77 -14.50 -1.86 26.00
N ARG A 78 -14.99 -2.82 25.22
CA ARG A 78 -15.33 -4.18 25.68
C ARG A 78 -14.11 -5.12 25.72
N GLY A 79 -12.92 -4.64 25.36
CA GLY A 79 -11.69 -5.43 25.40
C GLY A 79 -11.51 -6.39 24.23
N LEU A 80 -12.24 -6.21 23.11
CA LEU A 80 -12.08 -7.01 21.89
C LEU A 80 -10.83 -6.58 21.09
N ASN A 81 -9.68 -6.58 21.78
CA ASN A 81 -8.40 -6.06 21.31
C ASN A 81 -7.37 -7.19 21.04
N GLN A 82 -7.78 -8.45 21.20
CA GLN A 82 -6.94 -9.62 20.95
C GLN A 82 -7.09 -10.10 19.51
N TYR A 83 -6.18 -10.98 19.08
CA TYR A 83 -6.23 -11.54 17.73
C TYR A 83 -7.59 -12.17 17.43
N PRO A 84 -8.25 -11.77 16.32
CA PRO A 84 -9.43 -12.46 15.85
C PRO A 84 -9.04 -13.84 15.28
N PRO A 85 -10.01 -14.73 15.03
CA PRO A 85 -9.75 -15.98 14.33
C PRO A 85 -9.05 -15.72 12.98
N GLY A 86 -8.09 -16.56 12.60
CA GLY A 86 -7.27 -16.31 11.40
C GLY A 86 -8.03 -16.24 10.07
N ARG A 87 -9.25 -16.81 10.01
CA ARG A 87 -10.13 -16.71 8.83
C ARG A 87 -11.02 -15.46 8.84
N GLY A 88 -11.10 -14.74 9.96
CA GLY A 88 -12.03 -13.65 10.21
C GLY A 88 -13.04 -13.99 11.30
N GLU A 89 -13.66 -12.95 11.88
CA GLU A 89 -14.70 -13.07 12.90
C GLU A 89 -15.97 -13.70 12.31
N PRO A 90 -16.60 -14.71 12.95
CA PRO A 90 -17.78 -15.38 12.40
C PRO A 90 -18.93 -14.43 12.04
N ASP A 91 -19.20 -13.44 12.89
CA ASP A 91 -20.26 -12.46 12.64
C ASP A 91 -19.97 -11.60 11.41
N LEU A 92 -18.70 -11.23 11.21
CA LEU A 92 -18.26 -10.49 10.01
C LEU A 92 -18.39 -11.36 8.75
N LEU A 93 -17.99 -12.62 8.81
CA LEU A 93 -18.10 -13.55 7.68
C LEU A 93 -19.58 -13.78 7.28
N ALA A 94 -20.47 -13.91 8.27
CA ALA A 94 -21.91 -14.02 8.04
C ALA A 94 -22.48 -12.74 7.40
N ALA A 95 -22.12 -11.57 7.92
CA ALA A 95 -22.55 -10.28 7.38
C ALA A 95 -22.08 -10.06 5.93
N ILE A 96 -20.84 -10.45 5.60
CA ILE A 96 -20.33 -10.41 4.22
C ILE A 96 -21.15 -11.34 3.32
N SER A 97 -21.44 -12.56 3.76
CA SER A 97 -22.24 -13.51 2.97
C SER A 97 -23.66 -12.99 2.73
N GLU A 98 -24.30 -12.41 3.75
CA GLU A 98 -25.62 -11.79 3.61
C GLU A 98 -25.59 -10.60 2.64
N HIS A 99 -24.58 -9.73 2.76
CA HIS A 99 -24.37 -8.62 1.84
C HIS A 99 -24.20 -9.11 0.40
N GLN A 100 -23.34 -10.11 0.17
CA GLN A 100 -23.12 -10.68 -1.16
C GLN A 100 -24.44 -11.20 -1.75
N ARG A 101 -25.20 -11.99 -0.98
CA ARG A 101 -26.51 -12.49 -1.40
C ARG A 101 -27.51 -11.37 -1.69
N ARG A 102 -27.53 -10.31 -0.88
CA ARG A 102 -28.46 -9.18 -1.05
C ARG A 102 -28.22 -8.39 -2.33
N PHE A 103 -26.96 -8.15 -2.69
CA PHE A 103 -26.61 -7.28 -3.80
C PHE A 103 -26.23 -8.03 -5.09
N TYR A 104 -25.83 -9.29 -4.99
CA TYR A 104 -25.30 -10.06 -6.12
C TYR A 104 -25.94 -11.44 -6.33
N GLY A 105 -26.82 -11.90 -5.42
CA GLY A 105 -27.49 -13.21 -5.48
C GLY A 105 -26.63 -14.36 -5.00
#